data_AF-L5N200-F1
#
_entry.id   AF-L5N200-F1
#
_cell.length_a   1.000
_cell.length_b   1.000
_cell.length_c   1.000
_cell.angle_alpha   90.00
_cell.angle_beta   90.00
_cell.angle_gamma   90.00
#
_symmetry.space_group_name_H-M   'P 1'
#
loop_
_entity.id
_entity.type
_entity.pdbx_description
1 polymer ?
#
loop_
_entity_poly.entity_id
_entity_poly.type
_entity_poly.pdbx_seq_one_letter_code
_entity_poly.pdbx_strand_id
1 'polypeptide(L)'
;NQLENEGIHVNHKKVYRLMKELGLRCQVRMKKYHSYKGKVGEVADNLLNREFTASKPNQKWVTDITEFKLFGEKLYLSPILDLFNGEI
;
A
#
# COMPACT_ATOMS: atom_id res chain seq x y z
N ASN A 1 -3.23 -14.57 -10.11
CA ASN A 1 -4.64 -15.01 -9.98
C ASN A 1 -4.72 -16.51 -10.20
N GLN A 2 -5.67 -17.25 -9.61
CA GLN A 2 -5.77 -18.71 -9.77
C GLN A 2 -5.78 -19.17 -11.25
N LEU A 3 -6.49 -18.44 -12.12
CA LEU A 3 -6.55 -18.74 -13.56
C LEU A 3 -5.19 -18.59 -14.28
N GLU A 4 -4.35 -17.65 -13.86
CA GLU A 4 -2.99 -17.49 -14.41
C GLU A 4 -2.08 -18.63 -13.96
N ASN A 5 -2.24 -19.09 -12.71
CA ASN A 5 -1.51 -20.25 -12.19
C ASN A 5 -1.91 -21.56 -12.88
N GLU A 6 -3.14 -21.63 -13.41
CA GLU A 6 -3.66 -22.73 -14.22
C GLU A 6 -3.33 -22.56 -15.73
N GLY A 7 -2.57 -21.53 -16.12
CA GLY A 7 -2.19 -21.28 -17.52
C GLY A 7 -3.30 -20.69 -18.40
N ILE A 8 -4.45 -20.35 -17.81
CA ILE A 8 -5.62 -19.83 -18.51
C ILE A 8 -5.48 -18.32 -18.66
N HIS A 9 -5.09 -17.90 -19.86
CA HIS A 9 -4.95 -16.50 -20.22
C HIS A 9 -6.29 -15.94 -20.70
N VAL A 10 -7.04 -15.30 -19.79
CA VAL A 10 -8.34 -14.71 -20.10
C VAL A 10 -8.38 -13.25 -19.70
N ASN A 11 -8.92 -12.40 -20.59
CA ASN A 11 -9.11 -10.98 -20.30
C ASN A 11 -10.09 -10.81 -19.12
N HIS A 12 -9.73 -9.98 -18.14
CA HIS A 12 -10.57 -9.66 -16.98
C HIS A 12 -11.99 -9.18 -17.36
N LYS A 13 -12.17 -8.52 -18.52
CA LYS A 13 -13.48 -8.13 -19.04
C LYS A 13 -14.35 -9.32 -19.41
N LYS A 14 -13.76 -10.38 -19.98
CA LYS A 14 -14.46 -11.63 -20.33
C LYS A 14 -14.91 -12.37 -19.08
N VAL A 15 -14.03 -12.46 -18.07
CA VAL A 15 -14.37 -13.03 -16.75
C VAL A 15 -15.55 -12.27 -16.13
N TYR A 16 -15.48 -10.94 -16.11
CA TYR A 16 -16.56 -10.11 -15.55
C TYR A 16 -17.90 -10.29 -16.27
N ARG A 17 -17.90 -10.38 -17.61
CA ARG A 17 -19.12 -10.63 -18.38
C ARG A 17 -19.73 -12.01 -18.05
N LEU A 18 -18.92 -13.05 -18.01
CA LEU A 18 -19.37 -14.41 -17.65
C LEU A 18 -19.91 -14.47 -16.22
N MET A 19 -19.26 -13.80 -15.27
CA MET A 19 -19.77 -13.69 -13.90
C MET A 19 -21.14 -13.04 -13.85
N LYS A 20 -21.40 -12.00 -14.67
CA LYS A 20 -22.73 -11.39 -14.78
C LYS A 20 -23.77 -12.35 -15.37
N GLU A 21 -23.46 -13.01 -16.48
CA GLU A 21 -24.35 -13.98 -17.13
C GLU A 21 -24.72 -15.14 -16.20
N LEU A 22 -23.77 -15.60 -15.38
CA LEU A 22 -23.96 -16.68 -14.41
C LEU A 22 -24.50 -16.21 -13.05
N GLY A 23 -24.78 -14.92 -12.87
CA GLY A 23 -25.26 -14.36 -11.61
C GLY A 23 -24.25 -14.43 -10.44
N LEU A 24 -22.97 -14.69 -10.73
CA LEU A 24 -21.91 -14.82 -9.74
C LEU A 24 -21.50 -13.44 -9.22
N ARG A 25 -21.62 -13.24 -7.90
CA ARG A 25 -21.23 -12.00 -7.24
C ARG A 25 -19.98 -12.24 -6.39
N CYS A 26 -19.01 -11.33 -6.49
CA CYS A 26 -17.87 -11.32 -5.58
C CYS A 26 -18.39 -11.01 -4.16
N GLN A 27 -18.43 -12.01 -3.29
CA GLN A 27 -18.96 -11.86 -1.92
C GLN A 27 -17.99 -11.11 -1.00
N VAL A 28 -16.71 -11.02 -1.36
CA VAL A 28 -15.67 -10.55 -0.46
C VAL A 28 -14.87 -9.44 -1.14
N ARG A 29 -15.41 -8.22 -1.14
CA ARG A 29 -14.55 -7.04 -1.22
C ARG A 29 -14.58 -6.35 0.12
N MET A 30 -13.64 -6.74 0.97
CA MET A 30 -13.38 -6.03 2.22
C MET A 30 -13.08 -4.57 1.85
N LYS A 31 -13.92 -3.64 2.33
CA LYS A 31 -13.67 -2.21 2.14
C LYS A 31 -12.30 -1.90 2.74
N LYS A 32 -11.36 -1.42 1.93
CA LYS A 32 -10.12 -0.85 2.46
C LYS A 32 -10.51 0.35 3.33
N TYR A 33 -10.05 0.35 4.57
CA TYR A 33 -10.16 1.51 5.43
C TYR A 33 -9.39 2.67 4.79
N HIS A 34 -10.02 3.83 4.67
CA HIS A 34 -9.38 5.06 4.22
C HIS A 34 -9.37 6.03 5.41
N SER A 35 -8.21 6.21 6.03
CA SER A 35 -8.00 7.20 7.10
C SER A 35 -8.01 8.65 6.58
N TYR A 36 -7.84 8.83 5.28
CA TYR A 36 -7.77 10.13 4.63
C TYR A 36 -9.13 10.85 4.70
N LYS A 37 -9.21 11.91 5.51
CA LYS A 37 -10.41 12.74 5.69
C LYS A 37 -10.52 13.91 4.70
N GLY A 38 -9.71 13.93 3.64
CA GLY A 38 -9.57 15.07 2.72
C GLY A 38 -8.28 15.87 2.98
N LYS A 39 -8.16 17.06 2.37
CA LYS A 39 -7.05 17.99 2.65
C LYS A 39 -7.19 18.51 4.09
N VAL A 40 -6.51 17.85 5.02
CA VAL A 40 -6.40 18.29 6.41
C VAL A 40 -4.98 18.81 6.59
N GLY A 41 -4.84 20.12 6.81
CA GLY A 41 -3.57 20.78 7.08
C GLY A 41 -2.85 21.37 5.85
N GLU A 42 -1.74 22.05 6.13
CA GLU A 42 -0.79 22.55 5.15
C GLU A 42 0.10 21.39 4.70
N VAL A 43 0.14 21.13 3.39
CA VAL A 43 1.02 20.10 2.82
C VAL A 43 2.40 20.73 2.70
N ALA A 44 3.35 20.23 3.48
CA ALA A 44 4.75 20.63 3.33
C ALA A 44 5.25 20.32 1.91
N ASP A 45 6.14 21.16 1.40
CA ASP A 45 6.75 20.96 0.09
C ASP A 45 7.43 19.59 0.02
N ASN A 46 7.27 18.91 -1.12
CA ASN A 46 7.91 17.62 -1.36
C ASN A 46 9.40 17.81 -1.67
N LEU A 47 10.20 18.03 -0.63
CA LEU A 47 11.65 18.24 -0.72
C LEU A 47 12.38 17.04 -1.35
N LEU A 48 11.87 15.83 -1.18
CA LEU A 48 12.45 14.62 -1.75
C LEU A 48 12.21 14.54 -3.26
N ASN A 49 11.08 15.04 -3.76
CA ASN A 49 10.69 14.95 -5.17
C ASN A 49 10.89 13.55 -5.80
N ARG A 50 10.61 12.49 -5.02
CA ARG A 50 10.84 11.06 -5.38
C ARG A 50 12.31 10.64 -5.56
N GLU A 51 13.27 11.45 -5.13
CA GLU A 51 14.70 11.12 -5.09
C GLU A 51 15.04 10.36 -3.81
N PHE A 52 14.80 9.05 -3.80
CA PHE A 52 15.00 8.17 -2.65
C PHE A 52 16.44 7.64 -2.47
N THR A 53 17.41 8.23 -3.16
CA THR A 53 18.83 7.88 -3.03
C THR A 53 19.61 9.00 -2.36
N ALA A 54 20.49 8.65 -1.42
CA ALA A 54 21.45 9.57 -0.81
C ALA A 54 22.89 9.23 -1.23
N SER A 55 23.75 10.25 -1.31
CA SER A 55 25.16 10.07 -1.70
C SER A 55 26.10 9.82 -0.51
N LYS A 56 25.66 10.18 0.69
CA LYS A 56 26.37 10.02 1.96
C LYS A 56 25.37 9.68 3.07
N PRO A 57 25.82 9.05 4.17
CA PRO A 57 25.00 8.84 5.36
C PRO A 57 24.39 10.14 5.86
N ASN A 58 23.25 10.06 6.54
CA ASN A 58 22.60 11.19 7.22
C ASN A 58 22.17 12.36 6.32
N GLN A 59 22.01 12.14 5.01
CA GLN A 59 21.54 13.18 4.09
C GLN A 59 20.02 13.16 3.89
N LYS A 60 19.42 11.97 3.89
CA LYS A 60 17.99 11.80 3.70
C LYS A 60 17.52 10.63 4.56
N TRP A 61 16.59 10.91 5.48
CA TRP A 61 15.91 9.90 6.27
C TRP A 61 14.44 9.86 5.89
N VAL A 62 13.88 8.65 5.87
CA VAL A 62 12.44 8.45 5.73
C VAL A 62 11.93 7.68 6.93
N THR A 63 10.71 7.99 7.36
CA THR A 63 10.05 7.29 8.45
C THR A 63 8.62 7.00 8.06
N ASP A 64 8.09 5.93 8.62
CA ASP A 64 6.69 5.57 8.50
C ASP A 64 6.12 5.28 9.89
N ILE A 65 4.80 5.37 10.08
CA ILE A 65 4.15 4.98 11.33
C ILE A 65 3.18 3.85 11.02
N THR A 66 3.49 2.65 11.53
CA THR A 66 2.63 1.47 11.37
C THR A 66 1.91 1.16 12.68
N GLU A 67 0.57 1.15 12.66
CA GLU A 67 -0.28 0.67 13.77
C GLU A 67 -0.41 -0.86 13.71
N PHE A 68 -0.07 -1.54 14.80
CA PHE A 68 -0.35 -2.96 15.04
C PHE A 68 -1.43 -3.12 16.10
N LYS A 69 -2.34 -4.07 15.90
CA LYS A 69 -3.29 -4.48 16.95
C LYS A 69 -2.85 -5.83 17.50
N LEU A 70 -2.35 -5.85 18.72
CA LEU A 70 -1.90 -7.07 19.42
C LEU A 70 -2.57 -7.13 20.78
N PHE A 71 -3.11 -8.30 21.15
CA PHE A 71 -3.71 -8.56 22.47
C PHE A 71 -4.81 -7.57 22.90
N GLY A 72 -5.57 -7.03 21.94
CA GLY A 72 -6.61 -6.03 22.21
C GLY A 72 -6.07 -4.61 22.41
N GLU A 73 -4.75 -4.41 22.34
CA GLU A 73 -4.09 -3.13 22.43
C GLU A 73 -3.59 -2.65 21.07
N LYS A 74 -3.41 -1.32 20.96
CA LYS A 74 -2.80 -0.67 19.80
C LYS A 74 -1.34 -0.35 20.09
N LEU A 75 -0.45 -0.92 19.29
CA LEU A 75 0.97 -0.61 19.29
C LEU A 75 1.31 0.17 18.03
N TYR A 76 2.32 1.03 18.10
CA TYR A 76 2.78 1.82 16.97
C TYR A 76 4.29 1.63 16.81
N LEU A 77 4.73 1.32 15.59
CA LEU A 77 6.15 1.26 15.22
C LEU A 77 6.48 2.44 14.32
N SER A 78 7.58 3.11 14.61
CA SER A 78 8.09 4.22 13.82
C SER A 78 9.57 3.98 13.48
N PRO A 79 9.90 3.21 12.43
CA PRO A 79 11.28 3.04 12.02
C PRO A 79 11.80 4.30 11.32
N ILE A 80 13.11 4.53 11.39
CA ILE A 80 13.78 5.61 10.67
C ILE A 80 14.78 4.94 9.73
N LEU A 81 14.60 5.11 8.42
CA LEU A 81 15.44 4.51 7.40
C LEU A 81 16.41 5.55 6.83
N ASP A 82 17.71 5.25 6.84
CA ASP A 82 18.71 6.02 6.08
C ASP A 82 18.72 5.60 4.61
N LEU A 83 18.46 6.55 3.71
CA LEU A 83 18.42 6.32 2.26
C LEU A 83 19.81 6.17 1.62
N PHE A 84 20.89 6.23 2.39
CA PHE A 84 22.24 5.94 1.91
C PHE A 84 22.52 4.44 1.88
N ASN A 85 22.30 3.75 2.99
CA ASN A 85 22.66 2.34 3.19
C ASN A 85 21.47 1.43 3.50
N GLY A 86 20.27 1.99 3.70
CA GLY A 86 19.07 1.23 4.03
C GLY A 86 19.04 0.71 5.48
N GLU A 87 19.86 1.27 6.37
CA GLU A 87 19.81 0.94 7.80
C GLU A 87 18.58 1.57 8.47
N ILE A 88 17.99 0.81 9.40
CA ILE A 88 16.84 1.19 10.25
C ILE A 88 17.34 1.53 11.66
#